data_AF-A0AAD9VDR6-F1
#
_entry.id   AF-A0AAD9VDR6-F1
#
_cell.length_a   1.000
_cell.length_b   1.000
_cell.length_c   1.000
_cell.angle_alpha   90.00
_cell.angle_beta   90.00
_cell.angle_gamma   90.00
#
_symmetry.space_group_name_H-M   'P 1'
#
loop_
_entity.id
_entity.type
_entity.pdbx_description
1 polymer ?
#
loop_
_entity_poly.entity_id
_entity_poly.type
_entity_poly.pdbx_seq_one_letter_code
_entity_poly.pdbx_strand_id
1 'polypeptide(L)'
;MLLRRCLLYLVLLISIAVCTELVFDEEFVVIDGIRVRADSIKNETNNFDDKNKREKESGKKGKDDIIEEQTDDDGSHDDDDGEESDNEDDDDLETTKHLPTKCHVCRLLAVEIENKLTTVGRIRKTRENGNPIYFKEEIVILRVTEDLCNKMTKYNIRSKHPFRYKRGVKSRYRQQIEELTKNSRIQKWMFATPEEDIDDPTGEIRRLKQKCHDMLVQTQPSLIHWFMKAQSRDLTKWLCAKRVLRDDNQDCLKVEMPKSNLVPALRPKKPAPQSHDDKNTGTRHEEL
;
A
#
# COMPACT_ATOMS: atom_id res chain seq x y z
N MET A 1 65.08 23.87 -13.52
CA MET A 1 63.63 24.17 -13.43
C MET A 1 62.78 22.99 -12.97
N LEU A 2 62.95 21.76 -13.50
CA LEU A 2 62.02 20.64 -13.25
C LEU A 2 61.72 20.37 -11.75
N LEU A 3 62.73 20.41 -10.87
CA LEU A 3 62.55 20.10 -9.44
C LEU A 3 61.48 20.97 -8.75
N ARG A 4 61.41 22.28 -9.07
CA ARG A 4 60.36 23.17 -8.56
C ARG A 4 58.97 22.84 -9.12
N ARG A 5 58.88 22.32 -10.35
CA ARG A 5 57.61 21.86 -10.94
C ARG A 5 57.14 20.55 -10.30
N CYS A 6 58.03 19.60 -10.02
CA CYS A 6 57.68 18.39 -9.27
C CYS A 6 57.19 18.70 -7.85
N LEU A 7 57.87 19.60 -7.13
CA LEU A 7 57.43 20.01 -5.79
C LEU A 7 56.03 20.65 -5.81
N LEU A 8 55.74 21.52 -6.77
CA LEU A 8 54.40 22.10 -6.92
C LEU A 8 53.35 21.03 -7.27
N TYR A 9 53.64 20.08 -8.15
CA TYR A 9 52.72 18.97 -8.46
C TYR A 9 52.47 18.06 -7.24
N LEU A 10 53.49 17.76 -6.44
CA LEU A 10 53.33 16.97 -5.21
C LEU A 10 52.46 17.71 -4.17
N VAL A 11 52.69 19.00 -3.95
CA VAL A 11 51.85 19.81 -3.04
C VAL A 11 50.41 19.88 -3.55
N LEU A 12 50.19 20.00 -4.86
CA LEU A 12 48.84 20.03 -5.46
C LEU A 12 48.13 18.67 -5.33
N LEU A 13 48.84 17.55 -5.54
CA LEU A 13 48.31 16.21 -5.32
C LEU A 13 47.99 15.92 -3.85
N ILE A 14 48.85 16.33 -2.91
CA ILE A 14 48.60 16.23 -1.47
C ILE A 14 47.40 17.09 -1.08
N SER A 15 47.30 18.31 -1.62
CA SER A 15 46.14 19.18 -1.39
C SER A 15 44.84 18.57 -1.91
N ILE A 16 44.86 17.89 -3.07
CA ILE A 16 43.69 17.17 -3.59
C ILE A 16 43.32 16.00 -2.66
N ALA A 17 44.30 15.18 -2.25
CA ALA A 17 44.07 14.04 -1.38
C ALA A 17 43.44 14.45 -0.02
N VAL A 18 44.01 15.46 0.63
CA VAL A 18 43.48 16.00 1.90
C VAL A 18 42.08 16.62 1.69
N CYS A 19 41.84 17.30 0.57
CA CYS A 19 40.50 17.80 0.22
C CYS A 19 39.49 16.69 -0.11
N THR A 20 39.92 15.48 -0.51
CA THR A 20 39.02 14.33 -0.69
C THR A 20 38.72 13.60 0.62
N GLU A 21 39.65 13.55 1.57
CA GLU A 21 39.40 12.98 2.90
C GLU A 21 38.52 13.89 3.76
N LEU A 22 38.75 15.21 3.74
CA LEU A 22 37.99 16.20 4.54
C LEU A 22 36.53 16.44 4.10
N VAL A 23 36.02 15.74 3.08
CA VAL A 23 34.69 15.99 2.48
C VAL A 23 33.72 14.80 2.64
N PHE A 24 34.15 13.66 3.19
CA PHE A 24 33.34 12.44 3.26
C PHE A 24 33.28 11.76 4.65
N ASP A 25 33.09 12.55 5.71
CA ASP A 25 32.80 12.05 7.07
C ASP A 25 31.52 12.66 7.71
N GLU A 26 30.53 13.05 6.89
CA GLU A 26 29.15 13.18 7.39
C GLU A 26 28.49 11.79 7.44
N GLU A 27 28.53 11.17 8.62
CA GLU A 27 27.90 9.87 8.89
C GLU A 27 26.35 9.99 8.83
N PHE A 28 25.77 9.55 7.70
CA PHE A 28 24.32 9.45 7.51
C PHE A 28 23.84 8.02 7.79
N VAL A 29 22.99 7.87 8.80
CA VAL A 29 22.29 6.61 9.11
C VAL A 29 21.00 6.53 8.31
N VAL A 30 20.65 5.35 7.83
CA VAL A 30 19.36 5.08 7.17
C VAL A 30 18.42 4.41 8.16
N ILE A 31 17.34 5.10 8.53
CA ILE A 31 16.24 4.57 9.35
C ILE A 31 14.98 4.65 8.49
N ASP A 32 14.30 3.51 8.32
CA ASP A 32 13.09 3.34 7.49
C ASP A 32 13.12 3.97 6.09
N GLY A 33 14.32 4.03 5.49
CA GLY A 33 14.56 4.56 4.15
C GLY A 33 14.81 6.08 4.09
N ILE A 34 14.74 6.78 5.21
CA ILE A 34 15.11 8.19 5.35
C ILE A 34 16.60 8.27 5.74
N ARG A 35 17.36 9.20 5.14
CA ARG A 35 18.74 9.50 5.55
C ARG A 35 18.72 10.59 6.62
N VAL A 36 19.22 10.27 7.81
CA VAL A 36 19.34 11.19 8.94
C VAL A 36 20.81 11.31 9.32
N ARG A 37 21.26 12.52 9.67
CA ARG A 37 22.66 12.76 10.06
C ARG A 37 22.88 12.33 11.52
N ALA A 38 23.96 11.60 11.81
CA ALA A 38 24.18 10.95 13.10
C ALA A 38 24.47 11.89 14.28
N ASP A 39 24.76 13.17 14.02
CA ASP A 39 24.94 14.23 15.03
C ASP A 39 23.60 14.65 15.68
N SER A 40 22.53 14.72 14.89
CA SER A 40 21.19 15.13 15.33
C SER A 40 20.64 14.16 16.38
N ILE A 41 20.81 12.85 16.15
CA ILE A 41 20.39 11.78 17.06
C ILE A 41 21.09 11.90 18.43
N LYS A 42 22.38 12.31 18.44
CA LYS A 42 23.18 12.48 19.68
C LYS A 42 22.80 13.74 20.46
N ASN A 43 22.19 14.75 19.83
CA ASN A 43 21.73 15.96 20.53
C ASN A 43 20.36 15.77 21.21
N GLU A 44 19.52 14.86 20.72
CA GLU A 44 18.21 14.59 21.33
C GLU A 44 18.33 13.77 22.62
N THR A 45 19.20 12.76 22.66
CA THR A 45 19.44 11.98 23.90
C THR A 45 19.98 12.85 25.04
N ASN A 46 20.96 13.73 24.76
CA ASN A 46 21.50 14.66 25.75
C ASN A 46 20.45 15.68 26.26
N ASN A 47 19.45 16.05 25.44
CA ASN A 47 18.34 16.91 25.87
C ASN A 47 17.33 16.19 26.77
N PHE A 48 17.19 14.87 26.62
CA PHE A 48 16.26 14.05 27.40
C PHE A 48 16.72 13.91 28.86
N ASP A 49 18.02 13.69 29.08
CA ASP A 49 18.61 13.58 30.42
C ASP A 49 18.64 14.90 31.21
N ASP A 50 18.94 16.05 30.57
CA ASP A 50 19.02 17.34 31.27
C ASP A 50 17.63 17.90 31.65
N LYS A 51 16.55 17.48 30.96
CA LYS A 51 15.16 17.73 31.39
C LYS A 51 14.84 17.02 32.70
N ASN A 52 15.04 15.70 32.74
CA ASN A 52 14.77 14.84 33.91
C ASN A 52 15.50 15.30 35.18
N LYS A 53 16.57 16.10 35.04
CA LYS A 53 17.37 16.62 36.15
C LYS A 53 16.88 17.95 36.73
N ARG A 54 16.08 18.74 35.99
CA ARG A 54 15.66 20.09 36.42
C ARG A 54 14.30 20.13 37.12
N GLU A 55 13.42 19.18 36.86
CA GLU A 55 12.06 19.17 37.44
C GLU A 55 12.01 18.67 38.89
N LYS A 56 13.15 18.24 39.46
CA LYS A 56 13.22 17.55 40.76
C LYS A 56 13.50 18.43 42.00
N GLU A 57 13.68 19.75 41.83
CA GLU A 57 14.04 20.66 42.94
C GLU A 57 13.02 21.78 43.26
N SER A 58 11.93 21.92 42.50
CA SER A 58 10.95 23.01 42.70
C SER A 58 9.57 22.54 43.15
N GLY A 59 9.39 22.28 44.46
CA GLY A 59 8.13 21.74 44.97
C GLY A 59 7.94 21.69 46.50
N LYS A 60 8.34 22.72 47.26
CA LYS A 60 8.18 22.71 48.73
C LYS A 60 7.67 24.02 49.35
N LYS A 61 6.34 24.18 49.34
CA LYS A 61 5.48 24.96 50.27
C LYS A 61 4.02 24.66 49.87
N GLY A 62 3.05 24.40 50.74
CA GLY A 62 3.07 24.37 52.21
C GLY A 62 2.01 25.31 52.79
N LYS A 63 0.96 24.75 53.41
CA LYS A 63 -0.05 25.48 54.19
C LYS A 63 -0.80 24.50 55.11
N ASP A 64 -1.11 24.95 56.32
CA ASP A 64 -1.65 24.16 57.43
C ASP A 64 -3.10 24.61 57.80
N ASP A 65 -3.67 24.01 58.85
CA ASP A 65 -4.96 24.34 59.53
C ASP A 65 -6.26 23.99 58.73
N ILE A 66 -7.36 23.41 59.25
CA ILE A 66 -7.80 22.93 60.60
C ILE A 66 -9.12 22.10 60.39
N ILE A 67 -9.67 21.17 61.22
CA ILE A 67 -9.38 20.69 62.60
C ILE A 67 -9.75 19.18 62.85
N GLU A 68 -10.98 18.87 63.31
CA GLU A 68 -11.53 17.58 63.83
C GLU A 68 -12.59 16.98 62.85
N GLU A 69 -13.13 15.75 62.96
CA GLU A 69 -13.54 14.92 64.13
C GLU A 69 -13.43 13.39 63.86
N GLN A 70 -13.71 12.54 64.88
CA GLN A 70 -13.50 11.07 64.88
C GLN A 70 -14.80 10.27 64.62
N THR A 71 -14.68 9.05 64.06
CA THR A 71 -15.37 7.81 64.52
C THR A 71 -14.81 6.58 63.81
N ASP A 72 -14.68 5.46 64.52
CA ASP A 72 -14.46 4.11 63.98
C ASP A 72 -15.82 3.40 63.78
N ASP A 73 -15.99 2.58 62.72
CA ASP A 73 -17.00 1.50 62.68
C ASP A 73 -16.67 0.40 61.64
N ASP A 74 -17.40 -0.72 61.69
CA ASP A 74 -17.12 -2.02 61.04
C ASP A 74 -17.61 -2.19 59.58
N GLY A 75 -16.95 -3.11 58.85
CA GLY A 75 -17.67 -4.28 58.30
C GLY A 75 -18.16 -4.35 56.84
N SER A 76 -17.32 -4.92 55.97
CA SER A 76 -17.66 -5.96 54.96
C SER A 76 -18.44 -5.64 53.65
N HIS A 77 -18.30 -6.59 52.71
CA HIS A 77 -19.03 -6.87 51.45
C HIS A 77 -18.75 -6.04 50.16
N ASP A 78 -18.26 -6.82 49.17
CA ASP A 78 -18.64 -6.94 47.75
C ASP A 78 -18.40 -5.83 46.70
N ASP A 79 -17.77 -6.29 45.60
CA ASP A 79 -17.92 -5.99 44.16
C ASP A 79 -18.19 -4.54 43.64
N ASP A 80 -17.30 -4.04 42.76
CA ASP A 80 -17.58 -3.85 41.31
C ASP A 80 -16.28 -3.57 40.50
N ASP A 81 -16.36 -3.59 39.16
CA ASP A 81 -15.24 -3.52 38.20
C ASP A 81 -14.63 -2.10 37.97
N GLY A 82 -13.40 -2.07 37.44
CA GLY A 82 -12.68 -0.81 37.16
C GLY A 82 -11.40 -0.92 36.33
N GLU A 83 -11.43 -1.57 35.17
CA GLU A 83 -10.35 -1.46 34.17
C GLU A 83 -10.45 -0.12 33.40
N GLU A 84 -9.49 0.78 33.55
CA GLU A 84 -9.24 1.86 32.58
C GLU A 84 -7.92 1.62 31.84
N SER A 85 -8.02 1.45 30.51
CA SER A 85 -6.90 1.27 29.60
C SER A 85 -6.49 2.61 29.00
N ASP A 86 -5.36 3.17 29.42
CA ASP A 86 -4.73 4.29 28.72
C ASP A 86 -4.13 3.81 27.39
N ASN A 87 -4.48 4.48 26.29
CA ASN A 87 -4.30 3.98 24.92
C ASN A 87 -2.99 4.51 24.30
N GLU A 88 -2.03 3.62 24.04
CA GLU A 88 -0.84 3.92 23.22
C GLU A 88 -1.02 3.55 21.72
N ASP A 89 -2.17 2.97 21.33
CA ASP A 89 -2.41 2.41 19.99
C ASP A 89 -2.73 3.46 18.88
N ASP A 90 -3.20 4.66 19.23
CA ASP A 90 -3.86 5.57 18.26
C ASP A 90 -2.90 6.19 17.20
N ASP A 91 -1.63 6.48 17.55
CA ASP A 91 -0.68 7.07 16.62
C ASP A 91 -0.23 6.06 15.53
N ASP A 92 -0.04 4.79 15.87
CA ASP A 92 0.36 3.76 14.89
C ASP A 92 -0.83 3.31 14.00
N LEU A 93 -2.07 3.52 14.47
CA LEU A 93 -3.28 3.36 13.66
C LEU A 93 -3.37 4.40 12.53
N GLU A 94 -2.86 5.62 12.67
CA GLU A 94 -2.88 6.59 11.55
C GLU A 94 -1.79 6.32 10.50
N THR A 95 -0.59 5.85 10.89
CA THR A 95 0.44 5.48 9.90
C THR A 95 0.01 4.26 9.07
N THR A 96 -0.56 3.24 9.71
CA THR A 96 -0.98 1.99 9.08
C THR A 96 -2.21 2.15 8.16
N LYS A 97 -3.08 3.13 8.44
CA LYS A 97 -4.19 3.63 7.59
C LYS A 97 -3.78 3.85 6.12
N HIS A 98 -2.51 4.18 5.87
CA HIS A 98 -1.97 4.50 4.55
C HIS A 98 -1.16 3.37 3.88
N LEU A 99 -1.03 2.21 4.52
CA LEU A 99 -0.27 1.07 3.97
C LEU A 99 -1.14 0.07 3.19
N PRO A 100 -0.64 -0.49 2.07
CA PRO A 100 -1.34 -1.55 1.36
C PRO A 100 -1.36 -2.83 2.22
N THR A 101 -2.56 -3.25 2.62
CA THR A 101 -2.76 -4.44 3.47
C THR A 101 -2.58 -5.74 2.67
N LYS A 102 -2.24 -6.84 3.36
CA LYS A 102 -2.05 -8.19 2.80
C LYS A 102 -3.23 -8.61 1.90
N CYS A 103 -4.46 -8.28 2.30
CA CYS A 103 -5.66 -8.52 1.50
C CYS A 103 -5.65 -7.75 0.17
N HIS A 104 -5.39 -6.44 0.20
CA HIS A 104 -5.36 -5.60 -1.00
C HIS A 104 -4.28 -6.07 -2.00
N VAL A 105 -3.08 -6.38 -1.50
CA VAL A 105 -1.97 -6.92 -2.31
C VAL A 105 -2.39 -8.20 -3.01
N CYS A 106 -2.95 -9.17 -2.28
CA CYS A 106 -3.35 -10.44 -2.88
C CYS A 106 -4.48 -10.29 -3.90
N ARG A 107 -5.50 -9.47 -3.60
CA ARG A 107 -6.63 -9.26 -4.50
C ARG A 107 -6.21 -8.62 -5.82
N LEU A 108 -5.26 -7.69 -5.77
CA LEU A 108 -4.66 -7.10 -6.97
C LEU A 108 -3.75 -8.08 -7.71
N LEU A 109 -2.96 -8.88 -6.98
CA LEU A 109 -2.10 -9.92 -7.57
C LEU A 109 -2.94 -10.93 -8.39
N ALA A 110 -4.03 -11.45 -7.81
CA ALA A 110 -4.97 -12.35 -8.49
C ALA A 110 -5.57 -11.71 -9.76
N VAL A 111 -6.01 -10.45 -9.68
CA VAL A 111 -6.57 -9.70 -10.82
C VAL A 111 -5.54 -9.44 -11.92
N GLU A 112 -4.27 -9.15 -11.59
CA GLU A 112 -3.22 -9.01 -12.61
C GLU A 112 -2.84 -10.34 -13.27
N ILE A 113 -2.88 -11.45 -12.52
CA ILE A 113 -2.68 -12.80 -13.06
C ILE A 113 -3.79 -13.13 -14.07
N GLU A 114 -5.06 -12.93 -13.72
CA GLU A 114 -6.17 -13.21 -14.63
C GLU A 114 -6.23 -12.21 -15.82
N ASN A 115 -5.87 -10.94 -15.60
CA ASN A 115 -5.67 -9.97 -16.69
C ASN A 115 -4.63 -10.49 -17.70
N LYS A 116 -3.44 -10.86 -17.21
CA LYS A 116 -2.32 -11.24 -18.07
C LYS A 116 -2.49 -12.63 -18.70
N LEU A 117 -3.21 -13.54 -18.04
CA LEU A 117 -3.65 -14.80 -18.63
C LEU A 117 -4.52 -14.58 -19.88
N THR A 118 -5.39 -13.56 -19.92
CA THR A 118 -6.13 -13.24 -21.17
C THR A 118 -5.27 -12.75 -22.32
N THR A 119 -4.05 -12.26 -22.05
CA THR A 119 -3.12 -11.81 -23.10
C THR A 119 -2.08 -12.86 -23.53
N VAL A 120 -1.78 -13.85 -22.67
CA VAL A 120 -0.72 -14.85 -22.92
C VAL A 120 -1.28 -16.27 -23.13
N GLY A 121 -2.36 -16.63 -22.44
CA GLY A 121 -2.88 -17.99 -22.41
C GLY A 121 -3.91 -18.27 -23.50
N ARG A 122 -3.75 -19.40 -24.19
CA ARG A 122 -4.80 -19.97 -25.06
C ARG A 122 -5.96 -20.48 -24.19
N ILE A 123 -7.20 -20.09 -24.50
CA ILE A 123 -8.40 -20.56 -23.81
C ILE A 123 -8.70 -22.00 -24.25
N ARG A 124 -8.91 -22.91 -23.30
CA ARG A 124 -9.25 -24.32 -23.53
C ARG A 124 -10.73 -24.61 -23.30
N LYS A 125 -11.34 -23.98 -22.31
CA LYS A 125 -12.78 -24.03 -22.02
C LYS A 125 -13.20 -22.85 -21.16
N THR A 126 -14.50 -22.70 -20.90
CA THR A 126 -15.06 -21.72 -19.97
C THR A 126 -15.52 -22.41 -18.68
N ARG A 127 -15.51 -21.69 -17.56
CA ARG A 127 -16.11 -22.09 -16.26
C ARG A 127 -17.59 -21.66 -16.25
N GLU A 128 -18.41 -22.27 -15.38
CA GLU A 128 -19.84 -21.92 -15.20
C GLU A 128 -20.10 -20.42 -15.00
N ASN A 129 -19.20 -19.71 -14.29
CA ASN A 129 -19.31 -18.28 -14.04
C ASN A 129 -18.84 -17.38 -15.22
N GLY A 130 -18.49 -17.96 -16.37
CA GLY A 130 -17.98 -17.24 -17.54
C GLY A 130 -16.46 -17.05 -17.60
N ASN A 131 -15.71 -17.36 -16.52
CA ASN A 131 -14.25 -17.19 -16.53
C ASN A 131 -13.58 -18.18 -17.52
N PRO A 132 -12.56 -17.75 -18.28
CA PRO A 132 -11.76 -18.66 -19.09
C PRO A 132 -10.93 -19.64 -18.25
N ILE A 133 -10.73 -20.84 -18.78
CA ILE A 133 -9.80 -21.87 -18.30
C ILE A 133 -8.86 -22.20 -19.46
N TYR A 134 -7.56 -22.18 -19.20
CA TYR A 134 -6.51 -22.16 -20.22
C TYR A 134 -5.95 -23.56 -20.50
N PHE A 135 -5.11 -23.66 -21.53
CA PHE A 135 -4.21 -24.79 -21.71
C PHE A 135 -3.11 -24.79 -20.64
N LYS A 136 -2.64 -25.99 -20.26
CA LYS A 136 -1.68 -26.21 -19.16
C LYS A 136 -0.24 -26.13 -19.67
N GLU A 137 0.14 -24.98 -20.19
CA GLU A 137 1.47 -24.74 -20.77
C GLU A 137 2.38 -24.08 -19.72
N GLU A 138 3.51 -24.70 -19.34
CA GLU A 138 4.40 -24.16 -18.29
C GLU A 138 5.01 -22.82 -18.67
N ILE A 139 5.37 -22.65 -19.94
CA ILE A 139 5.81 -21.38 -20.51
C ILE A 139 4.76 -20.26 -20.37
N VAL A 140 3.46 -20.57 -20.28
CA VAL A 140 2.41 -19.57 -20.06
C VAL A 140 2.42 -19.07 -18.62
N ILE A 141 2.61 -19.93 -17.60
CA ILE A 141 2.63 -19.45 -16.22
C ILE A 141 3.91 -18.64 -15.92
N LEU A 142 5.07 -19.08 -16.43
CA LEU A 142 6.33 -18.32 -16.36
C LEU A 142 6.16 -16.93 -16.98
N ARG A 143 5.68 -16.88 -18.23
CA ARG A 143 5.38 -15.61 -18.94
C ARG A 143 4.30 -14.77 -18.27
N VAL A 144 3.44 -15.33 -17.43
CA VAL A 144 2.48 -14.55 -16.63
C VAL A 144 3.14 -13.95 -15.40
N THR A 145 4.04 -14.67 -14.71
CA THR A 145 4.72 -14.18 -13.50
C THR A 145 5.80 -13.11 -13.75
N GLU A 146 6.50 -13.14 -14.89
CA GLU A 146 7.45 -12.09 -15.30
C GLU A 146 6.80 -10.69 -15.29
N ASP A 147 7.46 -9.63 -14.77
CA ASP A 147 6.91 -8.25 -14.79
C ASP A 147 5.47 -8.07 -14.26
N LEU A 148 4.96 -9.02 -13.46
CA LEU A 148 3.58 -9.01 -12.98
C LEU A 148 3.36 -7.85 -12.00
N CYS A 149 4.24 -7.71 -11.01
CA CYS A 149 4.20 -6.61 -10.05
C CYS A 149 4.61 -5.26 -10.64
N ASN A 150 5.31 -5.24 -11.78
CA ASN A 150 5.49 -4.03 -12.60
C ASN A 150 4.16 -3.50 -13.21
N LYS A 151 3.03 -4.20 -13.03
CA LYS A 151 1.70 -3.67 -13.35
C LYS A 151 1.03 -2.94 -12.17
N MET A 152 1.57 -3.01 -10.96
CA MET A 152 1.03 -2.29 -9.79
C MET A 152 1.16 -0.77 -9.93
N THR A 153 2.20 -0.28 -10.63
CA THR A 153 2.36 1.15 -10.99
C THR A 153 1.24 1.71 -11.87
N LYS A 154 0.37 0.86 -12.44
CA LYS A 154 -0.82 1.29 -13.20
C LYS A 154 -2.03 1.55 -12.30
N TYR A 155 -1.91 1.35 -10.99
CA TYR A 155 -2.94 1.63 -10.00
C TYR A 155 -2.65 2.96 -9.29
N ASN A 156 -3.72 3.64 -8.89
CA ASN A 156 -3.61 4.92 -8.20
C ASN A 156 -4.73 5.05 -7.15
N ILE A 157 -4.49 5.85 -6.11
CA ILE A 157 -5.30 5.88 -4.88
C ILE A 157 -6.55 6.76 -5.05
N ARG A 158 -7.70 6.22 -4.65
CA ARG A 158 -9.00 6.90 -4.67
C ARG A 158 -9.76 6.66 -3.37
N SER A 159 -9.47 7.48 -2.36
CA SER A 159 -10.06 7.44 -1.02
C SER A 159 -11.60 7.42 -0.94
N LYS A 160 -12.31 7.87 -1.99
CA LYS A 160 -13.80 7.82 -2.06
C LYS A 160 -14.38 6.52 -2.64
N HIS A 161 -13.56 5.53 -3.01
CA HIS A 161 -14.04 4.21 -3.43
C HIS A 161 -13.86 3.18 -2.31
N PRO A 162 -14.85 2.31 -2.03
CA PRO A 162 -14.74 1.24 -1.03
C PRO A 162 -13.49 0.36 -1.19
N PHE A 163 -13.05 0.11 -2.42
CA PHE A 163 -11.73 -0.46 -2.71
C PHE A 163 -10.80 0.64 -3.22
N ARG A 164 -9.77 0.99 -2.43
CA ARG A 164 -8.94 2.19 -2.59
C ARG A 164 -8.21 2.29 -3.94
N TYR A 165 -7.72 1.17 -4.48
CA TYR A 165 -6.83 1.16 -5.65
C TYR A 165 -7.60 1.07 -6.96
N LYS A 166 -7.35 2.01 -7.88
CA LYS A 166 -8.02 2.08 -9.18
C LYS A 166 -7.01 2.10 -10.33
N ARG A 167 -7.15 1.18 -11.28
CA ARG A 167 -6.30 1.04 -12.47
C ARG A 167 -6.57 2.16 -13.48
N GLY A 168 -5.52 2.68 -14.11
CA GLY A 168 -5.63 3.57 -15.27
C GLY A 168 -6.22 4.94 -14.96
N VAL A 169 -6.08 5.44 -13.73
CA VAL A 169 -6.40 6.82 -13.35
C VAL A 169 -5.13 7.53 -12.90
N LYS A 170 -5.02 8.82 -13.18
CA LYS A 170 -3.89 9.66 -12.73
C LYS A 170 -3.93 9.89 -11.21
N SER A 171 -2.79 10.25 -10.60
CA SER A 171 -2.73 10.64 -9.18
C SER A 171 -3.50 11.94 -8.90
N ARG A 172 -3.88 12.19 -7.64
CA ARG A 172 -4.53 13.46 -7.26
C ARG A 172 -3.62 14.66 -7.56
N TYR A 173 -2.33 14.53 -7.28
CA TYR A 173 -1.33 15.56 -7.51
C TYR A 173 -1.13 15.83 -9.01
N ARG A 174 -1.06 14.77 -9.84
CA ARG A 174 -1.06 14.86 -11.31
C ARG A 174 -2.30 15.58 -11.85
N GLN A 175 -3.49 15.31 -11.30
CA GLN A 175 -4.73 16.04 -11.65
C GLN A 175 -4.60 17.53 -11.36
N GLN A 176 -4.12 17.90 -10.16
CA GLN A 176 -3.98 19.29 -9.74
C GLN A 176 -2.94 20.04 -10.58
N ILE A 177 -1.81 19.40 -10.91
CA ILE A 177 -0.82 19.93 -11.86
C ILE A 177 -1.47 20.18 -13.22
N GLU A 178 -2.21 19.20 -13.77
CA GLU A 178 -2.86 19.35 -15.07
C GLU A 178 -3.93 20.46 -15.07
N GLU A 179 -4.68 20.62 -13.98
CA GLU A 179 -5.69 21.65 -13.82
C GLU A 179 -5.09 23.07 -13.74
N LEU A 180 -4.00 23.24 -12.99
CA LEU A 180 -3.25 24.50 -12.90
C LEU A 180 -2.57 24.87 -14.24
N THR A 181 -2.04 23.88 -14.96
CA THR A 181 -1.28 24.11 -16.19
C THR A 181 -2.15 24.23 -17.45
N LYS A 182 -3.39 23.72 -17.42
CA LYS A 182 -4.37 23.71 -18.54
C LYS A 182 -4.55 25.04 -19.26
N ASN A 183 -4.57 26.14 -18.52
CA ASN A 183 -4.82 27.49 -19.05
C ASN A 183 -3.52 28.29 -19.29
N SER A 184 -2.35 27.67 -19.10
CA SER A 184 -1.05 28.34 -19.26
C SER A 184 -0.68 28.47 -20.74
N ARG A 185 0.13 29.50 -21.07
CA ARG A 185 0.73 29.65 -22.42
C ARG A 185 1.94 28.73 -22.64
N ILE A 186 2.29 27.89 -21.66
CA ILE A 186 3.50 27.06 -21.64
C ILE A 186 3.14 25.68 -22.18
N GLN A 187 3.59 25.37 -23.39
CA GLN A 187 3.24 24.13 -24.11
C GLN A 187 3.78 22.86 -23.44
N LYS A 188 4.90 22.95 -22.71
CA LYS A 188 5.52 21.82 -22.00
C LYS A 188 6.05 22.28 -20.65
N TRP A 189 5.57 21.63 -19.60
CA TRP A 189 6.10 21.77 -18.26
C TRP A 189 7.22 20.75 -18.04
N MET A 190 8.26 21.15 -17.32
CA MET A 190 9.38 20.29 -16.93
C MET A 190 9.51 20.36 -15.41
N PHE A 191 9.23 19.26 -14.75
CA PHE A 191 9.35 19.13 -13.29
C PHE A 191 10.75 18.64 -12.95
N ALA A 192 11.34 19.17 -11.87
CA ALA A 192 12.60 18.65 -11.34
C ALA A 192 12.39 17.29 -10.64
N THR A 193 11.18 17.04 -10.13
CA THR A 193 10.75 15.76 -9.56
C THR A 193 10.57 14.71 -10.67
N PRO A 194 11.03 13.45 -10.48
CA PRO A 194 10.77 12.36 -11.42
C PRO A 194 9.28 12.07 -11.62
N GLU A 195 8.94 11.60 -12.82
CA GLU A 195 7.55 11.32 -13.22
C GLU A 195 6.86 10.28 -12.30
N GLU A 196 7.62 9.31 -11.78
CA GLU A 196 7.10 8.30 -10.85
C GLU A 196 6.65 8.89 -9.52
N ASP A 197 7.43 9.81 -8.94
CA ASP A 197 7.16 10.40 -7.63
C ASP A 197 6.03 11.45 -7.70
N ILE A 198 5.74 12.00 -8.89
CA ILE A 198 4.55 12.83 -9.15
C ILE A 198 3.27 11.99 -9.20
N ASP A 199 3.35 10.74 -9.66
CA ASP A 199 2.20 9.82 -9.68
C ASP A 199 2.02 9.00 -8.40
N ASP A 200 3.05 8.85 -7.56
CA ASP A 200 2.97 8.23 -6.22
C ASP A 200 3.70 9.07 -5.13
N PRO A 201 3.25 10.30 -4.83
CA PRO A 201 3.90 11.20 -3.86
C PRO A 201 3.85 10.70 -2.40
N THR A 202 3.16 9.58 -2.13
CA THR A 202 3.03 8.95 -0.81
C THR A 202 3.82 7.63 -0.74
N GLY A 203 4.44 7.18 -1.84
CA GLY A 203 5.11 5.88 -1.92
C GLY A 203 4.19 4.69 -1.62
N GLU A 204 2.87 4.84 -1.70
CA GLU A 204 1.90 3.78 -1.38
C GLU A 204 1.82 2.76 -2.54
N ILE A 205 1.98 3.22 -3.79
CA ILE A 205 2.04 2.36 -4.97
C ILE A 205 3.42 1.68 -5.11
N ARG A 206 4.51 2.35 -4.73
CA ARG A 206 5.88 1.79 -4.63
C ARG A 206 5.91 0.68 -3.57
N ARG A 207 5.33 0.91 -2.38
CA ARG A 207 5.15 -0.11 -1.33
C ARG A 207 4.20 -1.24 -1.76
N LEU A 208 3.14 -0.96 -2.53
CA LEU A 208 2.26 -1.98 -3.12
C LEU A 208 3.00 -2.87 -4.12
N LYS A 209 3.85 -2.30 -4.97
CA LYS A 209 4.71 -3.05 -5.90
C LYS A 209 5.66 -3.98 -5.13
N GLN A 210 6.32 -3.48 -4.08
CA GLN A 210 7.23 -4.28 -3.26
C GLN A 210 6.50 -5.48 -2.62
N LYS A 211 5.43 -5.24 -1.85
CA LYS A 211 4.65 -6.32 -1.22
C LYS A 211 4.07 -7.32 -2.25
N CYS A 212 3.80 -6.89 -3.48
CA CYS A 212 3.44 -7.80 -4.57
C CYS A 212 4.57 -8.75 -4.94
N HIS A 213 5.83 -8.29 -5.05
CA HIS A 213 6.98 -9.16 -5.34
C HIS A 213 7.16 -10.19 -4.21
N ASP A 214 7.15 -9.75 -2.96
CA ASP A 214 7.30 -10.62 -1.79
C ASP A 214 6.21 -11.71 -1.75
N MET A 215 4.95 -11.30 -1.95
CA MET A 215 3.83 -12.22 -2.00
C MET A 215 3.87 -13.16 -3.22
N LEU A 216 4.30 -12.69 -4.38
CA LEU A 216 4.44 -13.52 -5.58
C LEU A 216 5.46 -14.65 -5.35
N VAL A 217 6.62 -14.34 -4.76
CA VAL A 217 7.64 -15.34 -4.40
C VAL A 217 7.07 -16.35 -3.40
N GLN A 218 6.47 -15.88 -2.29
CA GLN A 218 5.87 -16.75 -1.28
C GLN A 218 4.75 -17.65 -1.84
N THR A 219 3.96 -17.14 -2.80
CA THR A 219 2.81 -17.87 -3.35
C THR A 219 3.09 -18.67 -4.62
N GLN A 220 4.27 -18.53 -5.23
CA GLN A 220 4.62 -19.15 -6.52
C GLN A 220 4.31 -20.66 -6.60
N PRO A 221 4.64 -21.51 -5.61
CA PRO A 221 4.30 -22.94 -5.66
C PRO A 221 2.78 -23.19 -5.64
N SER A 222 2.02 -22.39 -4.87
CA SER A 222 0.56 -22.46 -4.84
C SER A 222 -0.05 -21.96 -6.16
N LEU A 223 0.50 -20.91 -6.75
CA LEU A 223 0.05 -20.37 -8.04
C LEU A 223 0.28 -21.36 -9.19
N ILE A 224 1.45 -21.98 -9.27
CA ILE A 224 1.75 -23.03 -10.26
C ILE A 224 0.82 -24.24 -10.03
N HIS A 225 0.61 -24.66 -8.78
CA HIS A 225 -0.35 -25.72 -8.47
C HIS A 225 -1.78 -25.38 -8.93
N TRP A 226 -2.24 -24.15 -8.72
CA TRP A 226 -3.54 -23.70 -9.21
C TRP A 226 -3.61 -23.75 -10.74
N PHE A 227 -2.62 -23.20 -11.43
CA PHE A 227 -2.57 -23.19 -12.89
C PHE A 227 -2.54 -24.60 -13.49
N MET A 228 -1.77 -25.52 -12.89
CA MET A 228 -1.64 -26.89 -13.43
C MET A 228 -2.77 -27.83 -13.00
N LYS A 229 -3.39 -27.64 -11.82
CA LYS A 229 -4.33 -28.62 -11.24
C LYS A 229 -5.70 -28.07 -10.86
N ALA A 230 -5.88 -26.76 -10.63
CA ALA A 230 -7.08 -26.20 -10.00
C ALA A 230 -7.74 -24.97 -10.67
N GLN A 231 -7.43 -24.62 -11.92
CA GLN A 231 -8.05 -23.48 -12.66
C GLN A 231 -9.60 -23.48 -12.70
N SER A 232 -10.26 -24.63 -12.47
CA SER A 232 -11.71 -24.72 -12.29
C SER A 232 -12.22 -23.96 -11.06
N ARG A 233 -11.34 -23.67 -10.10
CA ARG A 233 -11.63 -22.86 -8.91
C ARG A 233 -11.18 -21.42 -9.15
N ASP A 234 -11.97 -20.48 -8.65
CA ASP A 234 -11.67 -19.04 -8.70
C ASP A 234 -10.34 -18.69 -8.03
N LEU A 235 -9.48 -17.90 -8.68
CA LEU A 235 -8.13 -17.61 -8.16
C LEU A 235 -8.18 -16.80 -6.86
N THR A 236 -9.02 -15.77 -6.80
CA THR A 236 -9.14 -14.91 -5.61
C THR A 236 -9.62 -15.72 -4.39
N LYS A 237 -10.63 -16.59 -4.58
CA LYS A 237 -11.11 -17.47 -3.49
C LYS A 237 -10.14 -18.62 -3.17
N TRP A 238 -9.40 -19.15 -4.14
CA TRP A 238 -8.50 -20.29 -3.92
C TRP A 238 -7.14 -19.90 -3.32
N LEU A 239 -6.59 -18.74 -3.74
CA LEU A 239 -5.30 -18.25 -3.26
C LEU A 239 -5.46 -17.27 -2.10
N CYS A 240 -6.21 -16.18 -2.27
CA CYS A 240 -6.24 -15.12 -1.26
C CYS A 240 -6.98 -15.54 0.00
N ALA A 241 -8.27 -15.87 -0.10
CA ALA A 241 -9.05 -16.30 1.05
C ALA A 241 -8.45 -17.57 1.71
N LYS A 242 -8.24 -18.65 0.93
CA LYS A 242 -7.91 -19.97 1.49
C LYS A 242 -6.43 -20.29 1.74
N ARG A 243 -5.49 -19.39 1.41
CA ARG A 243 -4.04 -19.65 1.60
C ARG A 243 -3.25 -18.46 2.12
N VAL A 244 -3.43 -17.28 1.52
CA VAL A 244 -2.66 -16.08 1.90
C VAL A 244 -3.22 -15.46 3.18
N LEU A 245 -4.54 -15.24 3.23
CA LEU A 245 -5.21 -14.63 4.38
C LEU A 245 -5.62 -15.68 5.41
N ARG A 246 -6.20 -16.80 4.96
CA ARG A 246 -6.82 -17.83 5.81
C ARG A 246 -7.94 -17.23 6.66
N ASP A 247 -7.57 -16.70 7.83
CA ASP A 247 -8.46 -16.19 8.87
C ASP A 247 -8.19 -14.68 9.11
N ASP A 248 -7.07 -14.14 8.58
CA ASP A 248 -6.76 -12.71 8.55
C ASP A 248 -7.85 -11.90 7.82
N ASN A 249 -8.02 -10.62 8.22
CA ASN A 249 -8.87 -9.59 7.60
C ASN A 249 -9.13 -9.80 6.09
N GLN A 250 -10.27 -10.43 5.79
CA GLN A 250 -10.73 -10.70 4.42
C GLN A 250 -11.65 -9.62 3.87
N ASP A 251 -11.88 -8.51 4.58
CA ASP A 251 -12.95 -7.56 4.24
C ASP A 251 -12.76 -6.90 2.88
N CYS A 252 -11.50 -6.67 2.48
CA CYS A 252 -11.19 -6.18 1.13
C CYS A 252 -11.65 -7.13 0.00
N LEU A 253 -11.94 -8.41 0.28
CA LEU A 253 -12.51 -9.37 -0.68
C LEU A 253 -14.04 -9.25 -0.81
N LYS A 254 -14.74 -8.81 0.26
CA LYS A 254 -16.19 -8.63 0.31
C LYS A 254 -16.64 -7.42 -0.53
N VAL A 255 -15.83 -6.36 -0.51
CA VAL A 255 -16.03 -5.08 -1.21
C VAL A 255 -16.06 -5.24 -2.74
N GLU A 256 -16.83 -4.44 -3.49
CA GLU A 256 -16.80 -4.45 -4.96
C GLU A 256 -15.48 -3.92 -5.56
N MET A 257 -15.01 -4.55 -6.65
CA MET A 257 -13.84 -4.06 -7.41
C MET A 257 -14.24 -3.01 -8.45
N PRO A 258 -13.48 -1.91 -8.59
CA PRO A 258 -13.65 -0.97 -9.70
C PRO A 258 -13.58 -1.67 -11.06
N LYS A 259 -14.58 -1.41 -11.92
CA LYS A 259 -14.70 -2.03 -13.27
C LYS A 259 -13.50 -1.79 -14.19
N SER A 260 -12.69 -0.77 -13.90
CA SER A 260 -11.38 -0.48 -14.52
C SER A 260 -10.29 -1.52 -14.23
N ASN A 261 -10.37 -2.18 -13.07
CA ASN A 261 -9.40 -3.16 -12.59
C ASN A 261 -9.73 -4.54 -13.18
N LEU A 262 -11.03 -4.83 -13.31
CA LEU A 262 -11.55 -6.11 -13.81
C LEU A 262 -11.26 -6.33 -15.29
N VAL A 263 -10.63 -7.48 -15.56
CA VAL A 263 -10.49 -8.10 -16.89
C VAL A 263 -11.82 -8.05 -17.64
N PRO A 264 -11.87 -7.70 -18.94
CA PRO A 264 -13.12 -7.70 -19.71
C PRO A 264 -13.88 -9.03 -19.65
N ALA A 265 -13.17 -10.16 -19.68
CA ALA A 265 -13.73 -11.52 -19.57
C ALA A 265 -14.26 -11.88 -18.17
N LEU A 266 -13.91 -11.11 -17.13
CA LEU A 266 -14.36 -11.30 -15.73
C LEU A 266 -15.40 -10.27 -15.29
N ARG A 267 -15.82 -9.35 -16.17
CA ARG A 267 -16.88 -8.39 -15.83
C ARG A 267 -18.21 -9.14 -15.80
N PRO A 268 -19.03 -8.97 -14.74
CA PRO A 268 -20.37 -9.55 -14.72
C PRO A 268 -21.15 -9.01 -15.92
N LYS A 269 -21.63 -9.91 -16.78
CA LYS A 269 -22.53 -9.54 -17.87
C LYS A 269 -23.78 -8.92 -17.24
N LYS A 270 -24.16 -7.72 -17.66
CA LYS A 270 -25.47 -7.15 -17.31
C LYS A 270 -26.53 -8.16 -17.79
N PRO A 271 -27.55 -8.51 -17.01
CA PRO A 271 -28.66 -9.31 -17.52
C PRO A 271 -29.23 -8.62 -18.76
N ALA A 272 -29.54 -9.41 -19.78
CA ALA A 272 -30.26 -8.88 -20.94
C ALA A 272 -31.61 -8.32 -20.47
N PRO A 273 -32.11 -7.22 -21.07
CA PRO A 273 -33.51 -6.85 -20.89
C PRO A 273 -34.37 -8.03 -21.28
N GLN A 274 -35.25 -8.48 -20.37
CA GLN A 274 -36.28 -9.44 -20.74
C GLN A 274 -37.23 -8.72 -21.70
N SER A 275 -37.45 -9.28 -22.89
CA SER A 275 -38.58 -8.84 -23.70
C SER A 275 -39.85 -9.21 -22.94
N HIS A 276 -40.65 -8.20 -22.61
CA HIS A 276 -42.04 -8.45 -22.26
C HIS A 276 -42.73 -8.84 -23.56
N ASP A 277 -42.85 -10.15 -23.77
CA ASP A 277 -43.64 -10.72 -24.87
C ASP A 277 -45.12 -10.52 -24.53
N ASP A 278 -45.64 -9.32 -24.85
CA ASP A 278 -47.04 -8.95 -24.66
C ASP A 278 -47.93 -9.87 -25.53
N LYS A 279 -48.44 -10.93 -24.89
CA LYS A 279 -49.38 -11.88 -25.49
C LYS A 279 -50.74 -11.22 -25.69
N ASN A 280 -50.83 -10.43 -26.76
CA ASN A 280 -52.10 -9.90 -27.27
C ASN A 280 -53.05 -11.07 -27.55
N THR A 281 -54.03 -11.26 -26.67
CA THR A 281 -55.06 -12.29 -26.75
C THR A 281 -56.18 -11.81 -27.67
N GLY A 282 -55.85 -11.67 -28.96
CA GLY A 282 -56.77 -11.26 -30.02
C GLY A 282 -57.99 -12.18 -30.07
N THR A 283 -59.12 -11.69 -29.57
CA THR A 283 -60.36 -12.46 -29.49
C THR A 283 -60.89 -12.74 -30.90
N ARG A 284 -61.15 -14.02 -31.19
CA ARG A 284 -61.74 -14.45 -32.46
C ARG A 284 -63.20 -14.03 -32.49
N HIS A 285 -63.52 -13.00 -33.28
CA HIS A 285 -64.88 -12.74 -33.73
C HIS A 285 -65.06 -13.22 -35.17
N GLU A 286 -66.31 -13.48 -35.53
CA GLU A 286 -66.75 -14.26 -36.67
C GLU A 286 -67.77 -13.45 -37.49
N GLU A 287 -68.08 -13.97 -38.69
CA GLU A 287 -69.14 -13.57 -39.65
C GLU A 287 -68.75 -12.77 -40.91
N LEU A 288 -69.31 -13.27 -42.02
CA LEU A 288 -69.50 -12.71 -43.38
C LEU A 288 -68.23 -12.40 -44.21
#